data_AF-A0A0D9A263-F1
#
_entry.id   AF-A0A0D9A263-F1
#
_cell.length_a   1.000
_cell.length_b   1.000
_cell.length_c   1.000
_cell.angle_alpha   90.00
_cell.angle_beta   90.00
_cell.angle_gamma   90.00
#
_symmetry.space_group_name_H-M   'P 1'
#
loop_
_entity.id
_entity.type
_entity.pdbx_description
1 polymer ?
#
loop_
_entity_poly.entity_id
_entity_poly.type
_entity_poly.pdbx_seq_one_letter_code
_entity_poly.pdbx_strand_id
1 'polypeptide(L)' 'MNQEPKAINDEIRPEYDFSGGVRGKYYEAYTQSSNVVVLDPDVAEIFRDSASVNEALRLLAKIAKSVSV' A
#
# COMPACT_ATOMS: atom_id res chain seq x y z
N MET A 1 -34.73 14.19 -11.32
CA MET A 1 -34.35 13.13 -12.29
C MET A 1 -34.19 11.85 -11.50
N ASN A 2 -35.13 10.93 -11.66
CA ASN A 2 -35.08 9.60 -11.03
C ASN A 2 -34.03 8.80 -11.80
N GLN A 3 -32.96 8.36 -11.15
CA GLN A 3 -32.00 7.46 -11.79
C GLN A 3 -32.52 6.03 -11.62
N GLU A 4 -32.94 5.43 -12.73
CA GLU A 4 -33.20 4.00 -12.80
C GLU A 4 -31.89 3.23 -12.59
N PRO A 5 -31.93 2.03 -11.98
CA PRO A 5 -30.74 1.24 -11.75
C PRO A 5 -30.14 0.82 -13.11
N LYS A 6 -28.96 1.37 -13.43
CA LYS A 6 -28.20 1.03 -14.65
C LYS A 6 -27.93 -0.47 -14.64
N ALA A 7 -28.47 -1.19 -15.62
CA ALA A 7 -28.24 -2.62 -15.78
C ALA A 7 -26.72 -2.87 -15.90
N ILE A 8 -26.19 -3.68 -14.98
CA ILE A 8 -24.76 -3.96 -14.78
C ILE A 8 -24.15 -4.74 -15.97
N ASN A 9 -24.96 -5.08 -16.96
CA ASN A 9 -24.63 -6.04 -18.02
C ASN A 9 -23.85 -5.44 -19.20
N ASP A 10 -23.84 -4.12 -19.39
CA ASP A 10 -23.25 -3.52 -20.60
C ASP A 10 -21.73 -3.29 -20.53
N GLU A 11 -21.08 -3.53 -19.39
CA GLU A 11 -19.64 -3.27 -19.21
C GLU A 11 -18.77 -4.54 -19.27
N ILE A 12 -19.37 -5.74 -19.14
CA ILE A 12 -18.66 -7.01 -19.20
C ILE A 12 -18.70 -7.56 -20.64
N ARG A 13 -17.53 -7.74 -21.23
CA ARG A 13 -17.40 -8.26 -22.59
C ARG A 13 -17.60 -9.79 -22.62
N PRO A 14 -18.24 -10.35 -23.67
CA PRO A 14 -18.50 -11.79 -23.77
C PRO A 14 -17.26 -12.69 -23.71
N GLU A 15 -16.10 -12.16 -24.11
CA GLU A 15 -14.82 -12.85 -24.04
C GLU A 15 -14.24 -13.01 -22.61
N TYR A 16 -14.81 -12.34 -21.61
CA TYR A 16 -14.31 -12.41 -20.24
C TYR A 16 -14.96 -13.54 -19.44
N ASP A 17 -14.16 -14.53 -19.07
CA ASP A 17 -14.54 -15.57 -18.11
C ASP A 17 -13.97 -15.26 -16.72
N PHE A 18 -14.83 -14.79 -15.83
CA PHE A 18 -14.50 -14.53 -14.42
C PHE A 18 -14.87 -15.69 -13.48
N SER A 19 -15.36 -16.83 -13.99
CA SER A 19 -15.80 -17.97 -13.16
C SER A 19 -14.67 -18.60 -12.34
N GLY A 20 -13.41 -18.44 -12.78
CA GLY A 20 -12.21 -18.90 -12.09
C GLY A 20 -11.59 -17.91 -11.09
N GLY A 21 -12.27 -16.81 -10.75
CA GLY A 21 -11.74 -15.78 -9.86
C GLY A 21 -11.51 -16.27 -8.43
N VAL A 22 -10.26 -16.20 -7.95
CA VAL A 22 -9.90 -16.51 -6.56
C VAL A 22 -9.65 -15.21 -5.79
N ARG A 23 -10.43 -14.98 -4.72
CA ARG A 23 -10.24 -13.82 -3.83
C ARG A 23 -8.84 -13.86 -3.23
N GLY A 24 -8.10 -12.76 -3.35
CA GLY A 24 -6.79 -12.63 -2.73
C GLY A 24 -5.67 -13.47 -3.36
N LYS A 25 -5.82 -13.94 -4.61
CA LYS A 25 -4.84 -14.81 -5.31
C LYS A 25 -3.38 -14.34 -5.21
N TYR A 26 -3.14 -13.03 -5.14
CA TYR A 26 -1.81 -12.44 -5.04
C TYR A 26 -1.61 -11.58 -3.78
N TYR A 27 -2.53 -11.68 -2.82
CA TYR A 27 -2.50 -10.85 -1.61
C TYR A 27 -1.23 -11.12 -0.80
N GLU A 28 -0.86 -12.37 -0.60
CA GLU A 28 0.35 -12.75 0.15
C GLU A 28 1.64 -12.31 -0.57
N ALA A 29 1.69 -12.42 -1.91
CA ALA A 29 2.83 -11.93 -2.67
C ALA A 29 2.94 -10.40 -2.60
N TYR A 30 1.81 -9.69 -2.57
CA TYR A 30 1.76 -8.24 -2.40
C TYR A 30 2.22 -7.81 -0.99
N THR A 31 1.81 -8.52 0.06
CA THR A 31 2.24 -8.23 1.44
C THR A 31 3.71 -8.55 1.67
N GLN A 32 4.26 -9.57 1.01
CA GLN A 32 5.68 -9.93 1.10
C GLN A 32 6.60 -9.01 0.29
N SER A 33 6.10 -8.44 -0.82
CA SER A 33 6.91 -7.60 -1.72
C SER A 33 6.79 -6.09 -1.44
N SER A 34 5.75 -5.66 -0.72
CA SER A 34 5.61 -4.24 -0.36
C SER A 34 6.37 -3.94 0.93
N ASN A 35 7.57 -3.38 0.79
CA ASN A 35 8.27 -2.70 1.89
C ASN A 35 7.64 -1.31 2.15
N VAL A 36 6.31 -1.24 2.18
CA VAL A 36 5.55 -0.01 2.40
C VAL A 36 5.18 0.02 3.87
N VAL A 37 5.86 0.88 4.63
CA VAL A 37 5.55 1.14 6.03
C VAL A 37 4.71 2.40 6.11
N VAL A 38 3.51 2.28 6.66
CA VAL A 38 2.65 3.43 6.96
C VAL A 38 3.11 4.03 8.28
N LEU A 39 3.35 5.34 8.28
CA LEU A 39 3.68 6.08 9.50
C LEU A 39 2.40 6.42 10.26
N ASP A 40 2.52 6.50 11.58
CA ASP A 40 1.45 7.06 12.41
C ASP A 40 1.20 8.54 12.05
N PRO A 41 -0.03 9.05 12.20
CA PRO A 41 -0.41 10.39 11.73
C PRO A 41 0.47 11.51 12.29
N ASP A 42 0.80 11.44 13.58
CA ASP A 42 1.65 12.40 14.27
C ASP A 42 3.08 12.41 13.72
N VAL A 43 3.63 11.25 13.37
CA VAL A 43 4.94 11.14 12.73
C VAL A 43 4.89 11.69 11.31
N ALA A 44 3.82 11.40 10.56
CA ALA A 44 3.63 11.90 9.20
C ALA A 44 3.47 13.42 9.13
N GLU A 45 2.93 14.06 10.18
CA GLU A 45 2.85 15.52 10.27
C GLU A 45 4.22 16.20 10.44
N ILE A 46 5.20 15.50 11.00
CA ILE A 46 6.54 16.02 11.25
C ILE A 46 7.40 15.99 9.98
N PHE A 47 7.26 14.95 9.16
CA PHE A 47 8.12 14.72 7.99
C PHE A 47 7.44 15.05 6.67
N ARG A 48 8.10 15.85 5.84
CA ARG A 48 7.59 16.29 4.55
C ARG A 48 7.51 15.16 3.51
N ASP A 49 8.48 14.25 3.53
CA ASP A 49 8.62 13.19 2.54
C ASP A 49 9.42 11.99 3.06
N SER A 50 9.42 10.90 2.28
CA SER A 50 10.14 9.68 2.61
C SER A 50 11.66 9.85 2.65
N ALA A 51 12.23 10.85 1.97
CA ALA A 51 13.68 11.09 1.99
C ALA A 51 14.10 11.59 3.39
N SER A 52 13.36 12.54 3.95
CA SER A 52 13.60 13.08 5.30
C SER A 52 13.44 12.04 6.41
N VAL A 53 12.42 11.18 6.32
CA VAL A 53 12.22 10.05 7.25
C VAL A 53 13.41 9.10 7.22
N ASN A 54 13.82 8.69 6.02
CA ASN A 54 14.91 7.74 5.85
C ASN A 54 16.25 8.29 6.32
N GLU A 55 16.51 9.58 6.14
CA GLU A 55 17.72 10.21 6.66
C GLU A 55 17.76 10.17 8.19
N ALA A 56 16.67 10.56 8.87
CA ALA A 56 16.56 10.52 10.32
C ALA A 56 16.78 9.10 10.88
N LEU A 57 16.14 8.09 10.29
CA LEU A 57 16.31 6.69 10.69
C LEU A 57 17.74 6.18 10.49
N ARG A 58 18.41 6.60 9.40
CA ARG A 58 19.84 6.26 9.17
C ARG A 58 20.75 6.89 10.21
N LEU A 59 20.48 8.13 10.65
CA LEU A 59 21.24 8.78 11.71
C LEU A 59 21.07 8.03 13.04
N LEU A 60 19.84 7.68 13.41
CA LEU A 60 19.55 6.85 14.58
C LEU A 60 20.29 5.50 14.52
N ALA A 61 20.29 4.84 13.36
CA ALA A 61 21.01 3.57 13.18
C ALA A 61 22.53 3.73 13.36
N LYS A 62 23.13 4.85 12.92
CA LYS A 62 24.56 5.14 13.15
C LYS A 62 24.84 5.32 14.64
N ILE A 63 24.00 6.09 15.34
CA ILE A 63 24.14 6.32 16.78
C ILE A 63 24.04 4.99 17.53
N ALA A 64 23.01 4.18 17.25
CA ALA A 64 22.82 2.88 17.89
C ALA A 64 24.03 1.95 17.72
N LYS A 65 24.64 1.90 16.52
CA LYS A 65 25.86 1.14 16.27
C LYS A 65 27.09 1.66 17.02
N SER A 66 27.15 2.97 17.25
CA SER A 66 28.26 3.58 18.02
C SER A 66 28.11 3.42 19.54
N VAL A 67 26.88 3.26 20.03
CA VAL A 67 26.58 3.08 21.46
C VAL A 67 26.74 1.63 21.90
N SER A 68 26.66 0.66 20.99
CA SER A 68 26.88 -0.76 21.26
C SER A 68 28.36 -1.18 21.33
N VAL A 69 29.26 -0.26 21.69
CA VAL A 69 30.70 -0.50 21.87
C VAL A 69 31.04 -0.51 23.36
#